data_AF-A0A8H8ZBC4-F1
#
_entry.id   AF-A0A8H8ZBC4-F1
#
_cell.length_a   1.000
_cell.length_b   1.000
_cell.length_c   1.000
_cell.angle_alpha   90.00
_cell.angle_beta   90.00
_cell.angle_gamma   90.00
#
_symmetry.space_group_name_H-M   'P 1'
#
loop_
_entity.id
_entity.type
_entity.pdbx_description
1 polymer ?
#
loop_
_entity_poly.entity_id
_entity_poly.type
_entity_poly.pdbx_seq_one_letter_code
_entity_poly.pdbx_strand_id
1 'polypeptide(L)'
;NFSPIYEGKCGMSGGRVEGKVIYETQSTHKLLAAFSQASMIHVKGDVNEETFNEAYMMHTTTSPHYGIVASTETAAAMMKGNAGKRLINGSIERAIKFRKEIKRLRTESDGWFFDVWQPDHIDTTECWPLRSDSTWHGFKNIDNEHMYLDPIKVTLLTPGMEKDGTMSNFGIPASIVAKYLDEHGIVVEKTGPYNLLFLFSIGIDKTKALSLLRALTDFKRAFDLNLRVKNMLPSLYREDPEFYENMRIQELAQNIHKLIVHHNLPDLMYRAFEVLPTMVMTPYAAFQKELH
;
A
#
# COMPACT_ATOMS: atom_id res chain seq x y z
N ASN A 1 6.33 10.47 -17.18
CA ASN A 1 5.70 11.10 -16.00
C ASN A 1 4.42 11.80 -16.45
N PHE A 2 3.31 11.60 -15.74
CA PHE A 2 1.96 12.02 -16.17
C PHE A 2 1.30 13.05 -15.24
N SER A 3 1.96 13.42 -14.14
CA SER A 3 1.54 14.51 -13.26
C SER A 3 2.76 15.27 -12.73
N PRO A 4 2.72 16.62 -12.71
CA PRO A 4 3.85 17.44 -12.28
C PRO A 4 4.24 17.21 -10.81
N ILE A 5 3.32 16.71 -9.96
CA ILE A 5 3.62 16.47 -8.55
C ILE A 5 4.75 15.44 -8.34
N TYR A 6 4.98 14.56 -9.33
CA TYR A 6 6.04 13.54 -9.28
C TYR A 6 7.38 14.00 -9.90
N GLU A 7 7.47 15.24 -10.39
CA GLU A 7 8.74 15.78 -10.88
C GLU A 7 9.80 15.80 -9.77
N GLY A 8 11.02 15.40 -10.11
CA GLY A 8 12.13 15.21 -9.17
C GLY A 8 12.04 13.95 -8.29
N LYS A 9 10.95 13.17 -8.39
CA LYS A 9 10.64 12.04 -7.48
C LYS A 9 10.60 10.68 -8.17
N CYS A 10 11.02 10.62 -9.44
CA CYS A 10 11.20 9.38 -10.19
C CYS A 10 12.53 9.42 -10.99
N GLY A 11 13.11 8.26 -11.27
CA GLY A 11 14.39 8.11 -11.98
C GLY A 11 14.36 8.62 -13.42
N MET A 12 13.20 8.57 -14.08
CA MET A 12 12.99 9.14 -15.42
C MET A 12 12.73 10.64 -15.43
N SER A 13 12.67 11.30 -14.25
CA SER A 13 12.56 12.76 -14.18
C SER A 13 13.85 13.46 -14.65
N GLY A 14 13.71 14.70 -15.14
CA GLY A 14 14.82 15.52 -15.63
C GLY A 14 15.45 14.99 -16.92
N GLY A 15 16.71 15.35 -17.13
CA GLY A 15 17.51 14.94 -18.28
C GLY A 15 18.41 13.73 -18.00
N ARG A 16 19.31 13.47 -18.94
CA ARG A 16 20.41 12.51 -18.79
C ARG A 16 21.37 12.97 -17.68
N VAL A 17 21.97 12.02 -16.97
CA VAL A 17 23.02 12.29 -15.98
C VAL A 17 24.36 11.88 -16.56
N GLU A 18 25.33 12.79 -16.59
CA GLU A 18 26.65 12.55 -17.16
C GLU A 18 27.36 11.39 -16.44
N GLY A 19 27.98 10.49 -17.21
CA GLY A 19 28.71 9.33 -16.70
C GLY A 19 27.85 8.27 -16.01
N LYS A 20 26.51 8.34 -16.09
CA LYS A 20 25.60 7.39 -15.43
C LYS A 20 24.51 6.88 -16.39
N VAL A 21 24.05 5.67 -16.13
CA VAL A 21 22.85 5.08 -16.72
C VAL A 21 21.81 4.83 -15.63
N ILE A 22 20.59 5.29 -15.86
CA ILE A 22 19.47 5.15 -14.92
C ILE A 22 18.44 4.21 -15.52
N TYR A 23 17.98 3.26 -14.72
CA TYR A 23 16.93 2.31 -15.08
C TYR A 23 15.68 2.54 -14.24
N GLU A 24 14.51 2.42 -14.87
CA GLU A 24 13.25 2.17 -14.16
C GLU A 24 12.61 0.90 -14.71
N THR A 25 12.30 -0.05 -13.83
CA THR A 25 11.49 -1.22 -14.16
C THR A 25 10.09 -1.05 -13.59
N GLN A 26 9.08 -0.98 -14.45
CA GLN A 26 7.71 -0.68 -14.05
C GLN A 26 6.78 -1.84 -14.40
N SER A 27 6.07 -2.39 -13.41
CA SER A 27 4.98 -3.34 -13.67
C SER A 27 3.74 -2.58 -14.17
N THR A 28 3.59 -2.47 -15.48
CA THR A 28 2.47 -1.77 -16.14
C THR A 28 1.13 -2.28 -15.62
N HIS A 29 1.01 -3.58 -15.38
CA HIS A 29 -0.22 -4.24 -14.93
C HIS A 29 -0.63 -3.96 -13.48
N LYS A 30 0.21 -3.30 -12.66
CA LYS A 30 -0.12 -3.03 -11.24
C LYS A 30 -0.93 -1.75 -11.06
N LEU A 31 -0.47 -0.64 -11.64
CA LEU A 31 -1.07 0.69 -11.43
C LEU A 31 -1.49 1.40 -12.72
N LEU A 32 -1.21 0.81 -13.88
CA LEU A 32 -1.81 1.18 -15.17
C LEU A 32 -2.72 0.03 -15.66
N ALA A 33 -3.33 0.22 -16.84
CA ALA A 33 -4.25 -0.74 -17.43
C ALA A 33 -3.52 -1.61 -18.48
N ALA A 34 -2.93 -2.72 -18.05
CA ALA A 34 -2.32 -3.74 -18.90
C ALA A 34 -2.56 -5.13 -18.32
N PHE A 35 -2.40 -6.18 -19.14
CA PHE A 35 -2.55 -7.56 -18.65
C PHE A 35 -1.42 -7.95 -17.69
N SER A 36 -1.71 -8.88 -16.78
CA SER A 36 -0.71 -9.49 -15.91
C SER A 36 0.55 -9.92 -16.70
N GLN A 37 1.72 -9.80 -16.06
CA GLN A 37 3.05 -9.98 -16.67
C GLN A 37 3.55 -8.82 -17.57
N ALA A 38 2.68 -7.86 -17.96
CA ALA A 38 3.14 -6.67 -18.68
C ALA A 38 4.05 -5.79 -17.82
N SER A 39 5.29 -5.60 -18.27
CA SER A 39 6.32 -4.79 -17.60
C SER A 39 7.08 -3.97 -18.62
N MET A 40 7.72 -2.89 -18.18
CA MET A 40 8.57 -2.03 -19.01
C MET A 40 9.93 -1.83 -18.33
N ILE A 41 10.98 -1.77 -19.16
CA ILE A 41 12.30 -1.28 -18.77
C ILE A 41 12.51 0.07 -19.46
N HIS A 42 12.69 1.13 -18.69
CA HIS A 42 13.04 2.45 -19.19
C HIS A 42 14.51 2.72 -18.90
N VAL A 43 15.25 3.15 -19.92
CA VAL A 43 16.69 3.45 -19.84
C VAL A 43 16.90 4.93 -20.10
N LYS A 44 17.60 5.62 -19.21
CA LYS A 44 18.07 7.00 -19.37
C LYS A 44 19.58 7.04 -19.18
N GLY A 45 20.31 6.94 -20.29
CA GLY A 45 21.75 6.75 -20.32
C GLY A 45 22.16 6.00 -21.59
N ASP A 46 23.45 5.67 -21.71
CA ASP A 46 23.91 4.82 -22.81
C ASP A 46 24.10 3.41 -22.26
N VAL A 47 23.66 2.43 -23.04
CA VAL A 47 23.92 1.01 -22.83
C VAL A 47 24.56 0.45 -24.09
N ASN A 48 25.35 -0.62 -23.97
CA ASN A 48 25.69 -1.40 -25.15
C ASN A 48 24.43 -2.16 -25.58
N GLU A 49 23.81 -1.73 -26.67
CA GLU A 49 22.50 -2.22 -27.13
C GLU A 49 22.54 -3.73 -27.42
N GLU A 50 23.57 -4.22 -28.10
CA GLU A 50 23.73 -5.64 -28.42
C GLU A 50 23.84 -6.49 -27.14
N THR A 51 24.69 -6.07 -26.21
CA THR A 51 24.87 -6.78 -24.92
C THR A 51 23.60 -6.74 -24.06
N PHE A 52 22.89 -5.61 -24.06
CA PHE A 52 21.64 -5.48 -23.33
C PHE A 52 20.53 -6.34 -23.95
N ASN A 53 20.47 -6.42 -25.28
CA ASN A 53 19.52 -7.24 -25.99
C ASN A 53 19.79 -8.74 -25.80
N GLU A 54 21.05 -9.17 -25.74
CA GLU A 54 21.40 -10.55 -25.34
C GLU A 54 20.83 -10.89 -23.96
N ALA A 55 21.03 -10.01 -22.97
CA ALA A 55 20.45 -10.20 -21.63
C ALA A 55 18.91 -10.20 -21.64
N TYR A 56 18.28 -9.36 -22.47
CA TYR A 56 16.83 -9.36 -22.65
C TYR A 56 16.34 -10.70 -23.22
N MET A 57 17.02 -11.23 -24.24
CA MET A 57 16.66 -12.51 -24.88
C MET A 57 16.93 -13.71 -23.97
N MET A 58 17.92 -13.66 -23.07
CA MET A 58 18.15 -14.73 -22.07
C MET A 58 16.95 -14.97 -21.14
N HIS A 59 16.10 -13.95 -20.93
CA HIS A 59 14.95 -14.02 -20.02
C HIS A 59 13.59 -13.94 -20.71
N THR A 60 13.56 -13.72 -22.03
CA THR A 60 12.32 -13.57 -22.80
C THR A 60 12.04 -14.83 -23.61
N THR A 61 10.83 -15.36 -23.52
CA THR A 61 10.40 -16.50 -24.35
C THR A 61 10.49 -16.16 -25.84
N THR A 62 10.87 -17.13 -26.68
CA THR A 62 10.89 -16.99 -28.14
C THR A 62 9.49 -16.91 -28.75
N SER A 63 8.43 -17.20 -27.97
CA SER A 63 7.03 -17.13 -28.39
C SER A 63 6.23 -16.23 -27.44
N PRO A 64 6.39 -14.89 -27.53
CA PRO A 64 5.74 -13.97 -26.62
C PRO A 64 4.22 -13.93 -26.86
N HIS A 65 3.45 -13.64 -25.80
CA HIS A 65 2.00 -13.48 -25.92
C HIS A 65 1.65 -12.09 -26.44
N TYR A 66 1.16 -12.01 -27.68
CA TYR A 66 0.93 -10.74 -28.38
C TYR A 66 -0.14 -9.86 -27.70
N GLY A 67 -1.10 -10.46 -27.01
CA GLY A 67 -2.06 -9.67 -26.21
C GLY A 67 -1.39 -8.91 -25.05
N ILE A 68 -0.34 -9.46 -24.44
CA ILE A 68 0.39 -8.81 -23.35
C ILE A 68 1.19 -7.64 -23.92
N VAL A 69 1.88 -7.87 -25.05
CA VAL A 69 2.62 -6.83 -25.79
C VAL A 69 1.68 -5.69 -26.19
N ALA A 70 0.55 -5.99 -26.82
CA ALA A 70 -0.44 -4.99 -27.24
C ALA A 70 -1.04 -4.22 -26.05
N SER A 71 -1.32 -4.89 -24.92
CA SER A 71 -1.80 -4.22 -23.71
C SER A 71 -0.77 -3.27 -23.12
N THR A 72 0.53 -3.60 -23.24
CA THR A 72 1.64 -2.76 -22.79
C THR A 72 1.72 -1.48 -23.60
N GLU A 73 1.60 -1.57 -24.92
CA GLU A 73 1.57 -0.41 -25.82
C GLU A 73 0.28 0.42 -25.65
N THR A 74 -0.86 -0.24 -25.49
CA THR A 74 -2.15 0.42 -25.28
C THR A 74 -2.17 1.21 -23.97
N ALA A 75 -1.55 0.69 -22.91
CA ALA A 75 -1.37 1.44 -21.66
C ALA A 75 -0.59 2.75 -21.87
N ALA A 76 0.48 2.72 -22.69
CA ALA A 76 1.21 3.94 -23.05
C ALA A 76 0.33 4.91 -23.86
N ALA A 77 -0.47 4.41 -24.80
CA ALA A 77 -1.42 5.23 -25.57
C ALA A 77 -2.49 5.88 -24.68
N MET A 78 -3.05 5.15 -23.72
CA MET A 78 -4.01 5.68 -22.73
C MET A 78 -3.41 6.82 -21.90
N MET A 79 -2.11 6.76 -21.60
CA MET A 79 -1.41 7.77 -20.82
C MET A 79 -0.86 8.94 -21.66
N LYS A 80 -1.02 8.92 -22.98
CA LYS A 80 -0.46 9.94 -23.88
C LYS A 80 -1.23 11.27 -23.76
N GLY A 81 -0.47 12.36 -23.63
CA GLY A 81 -0.99 13.72 -23.72
C GLY A 81 -1.98 14.09 -22.61
N ASN A 82 -2.97 14.93 -22.96
CA ASN A 82 -3.93 15.47 -21.98
C ASN A 82 -4.88 14.41 -21.41
N ALA A 83 -5.16 13.34 -22.15
CA ALA A 83 -5.99 12.24 -21.67
C ALA A 83 -5.35 11.54 -20.46
N GLY A 84 -4.08 11.15 -20.59
CA GLY A 84 -3.31 10.56 -19.50
C GLY A 84 -3.21 11.47 -18.28
N LYS A 85 -2.92 12.76 -18.49
CA LYS A 85 -2.89 13.76 -17.41
C LYS A 85 -4.22 13.82 -16.64
N ARG A 86 -5.36 13.82 -17.36
CA ARG A 86 -6.69 13.83 -16.74
C ARG A 86 -7.00 12.55 -15.96
N LEU A 87 -6.60 11.38 -16.48
CA LEU A 87 -6.80 10.10 -15.79
C LEU A 87 -6.05 10.06 -14.45
N ILE A 88 -4.79 10.48 -14.45
CA ILE A 88 -3.94 10.51 -13.26
C ILE A 88 -4.40 11.58 -12.28
N ASN A 89 -4.70 12.80 -12.74
CA ASN A 89 -5.24 13.86 -11.89
C ASN A 89 -6.55 13.43 -11.22
N GLY A 90 -7.46 12.77 -11.97
CA GLY A 90 -8.71 12.27 -11.39
C GLY A 90 -8.49 11.21 -10.32
N SER A 91 -7.48 10.33 -10.47
CA SER A 91 -7.10 9.36 -9.45
C SER A 91 -6.56 10.04 -8.18
N ILE A 92 -5.68 11.03 -8.34
CA ILE A 92 -5.14 11.84 -7.24
C ILE A 92 -6.26 12.59 -6.50
N GLU A 93 -7.15 13.26 -7.23
CA GLU A 93 -8.30 13.99 -6.67
C GLU A 93 -9.21 13.08 -5.84
N ARG A 94 -9.49 11.86 -6.34
CA ARG A 94 -10.30 10.88 -5.62
C ARG A 94 -9.60 10.38 -4.36
N ALA A 95 -8.30 10.13 -4.41
CA ALA A 95 -7.53 9.71 -3.25
C ALA A 95 -7.52 10.79 -2.16
N ILE A 96 -7.27 12.06 -2.53
CA ILE A 96 -7.31 13.21 -1.60
C ILE A 96 -8.72 13.40 -1.04
N LYS A 97 -9.76 13.29 -1.88
CA LYS A 97 -11.16 13.37 -1.42
C LYS A 97 -11.46 12.31 -0.37
N PHE A 98 -11.10 11.05 -0.63
CA PHE A 98 -11.30 9.95 0.32
C PHE A 98 -10.54 10.19 1.63
N ARG A 99 -9.29 10.65 1.57
CA ARG A 99 -8.50 11.04 2.76
C ARG A 99 -9.23 12.10 3.61
N LYS A 100 -9.75 13.15 2.96
CA LYS A 100 -10.52 14.20 3.63
C LYS A 100 -11.84 13.67 4.20
N GLU A 101 -12.51 12.75 3.52
CA GLU A 101 -13.72 12.09 4.02
C GLU A 101 -13.48 11.25 5.28
N ILE A 102 -12.36 10.50 5.34
CA ILE A 102 -11.99 9.75 6.54
C ILE A 102 -11.70 10.72 7.69
N LYS A 103 -10.93 11.79 7.47
CA LYS A 103 -10.66 12.80 8.52
C LYS A 103 -11.94 13.50 9.00
N ARG A 104 -12.86 13.82 8.08
CA ARG A 104 -14.17 14.38 8.43
C ARG A 104 -14.99 13.43 9.29
N LEU A 105 -15.14 12.18 8.86
CA LEU A 105 -15.89 11.16 9.60
C LEU A 105 -15.23 10.84 10.95
N ARG A 106 -13.91 10.91 11.05
CA ARG A 106 -13.18 10.77 12.32
C ARG A 106 -13.59 11.83 13.34
N THR A 107 -13.83 13.08 12.90
CA THR A 107 -14.25 14.18 13.77
C THR A 107 -15.74 14.14 14.09
N GLU A 108 -16.58 13.73 13.13
CA GLU A 108 -18.05 13.75 13.28
C GLU A 108 -18.63 12.48 13.93
N SER A 109 -17.89 11.36 13.91
CA SER A 109 -18.36 10.10 14.50
C SER A 109 -18.17 10.09 16.01
N ASP A 110 -19.09 9.43 16.72
CA ASP A 110 -18.94 9.19 18.15
C ASP A 110 -17.89 8.10 18.44
N GLY A 111 -17.06 8.35 19.45
CA GLY A 111 -16.00 7.45 19.90
C GLY A 111 -14.88 7.23 18.87
N TRP A 112 -14.42 6.00 18.76
CA TRP A 112 -13.28 5.66 17.90
C TRP A 112 -13.67 5.68 16.41
N PHE A 113 -12.74 6.06 15.54
CA PHE A 113 -12.84 5.88 14.09
C PHE A 113 -11.47 5.53 13.51
N PHE A 114 -11.42 5.12 12.25
CA PHE A 114 -10.17 5.00 11.50
C PHE A 114 -9.44 6.36 11.43
N ASP A 115 -8.13 6.31 11.25
CA ASP A 115 -7.33 7.49 10.89
C ASP A 115 -6.60 7.24 9.57
N VAL A 116 -5.98 8.29 9.03
CA VAL A 116 -5.12 8.20 7.85
C VAL A 116 -3.69 8.55 8.23
N TRP A 117 -2.74 7.74 7.79
CA TRP A 117 -1.31 8.07 7.89
C TRP A 117 -0.96 9.11 6.84
N GLN A 118 -0.95 10.38 7.26
CA GLN A 118 -0.72 11.57 6.42
C GLN A 118 -0.42 12.80 7.30
N PRO A 119 0.04 13.91 6.71
CA PRO A 119 0.14 15.19 7.41
C PRO A 119 -1.21 15.66 7.97
N ASP A 120 -1.15 16.52 8.99
CA ASP A 120 -2.34 17.10 9.62
C ASP A 120 -3.17 17.93 8.62
N HIS A 121 -2.50 18.62 7.69
CA HIS A 121 -3.12 19.40 6.63
C HIS A 121 -2.71 18.87 5.25
N ILE A 122 -3.71 18.60 4.40
CA ILE A 122 -3.55 18.09 3.02
C ILE A 122 -4.33 18.95 2.02
N ASP A 123 -4.29 20.26 2.22
CA ASP A 123 -5.08 21.23 1.46
C ASP A 123 -4.52 21.49 0.06
N THR A 124 -3.25 21.16 -0.14
CA THR A 124 -2.54 21.22 -1.41
C THR A 124 -2.42 19.82 -2.05
N THR A 125 -2.54 19.78 -3.38
CA THR A 125 -2.34 18.58 -4.19
C THR A 125 -0.87 18.47 -4.58
N GLU A 126 -0.11 17.74 -3.78
CA GLU A 126 1.31 17.47 -3.99
C GLU A 126 1.69 16.11 -3.41
N CYS A 127 2.92 15.64 -3.66
CA CYS A 127 3.51 14.60 -2.83
C CYS A 127 4.03 15.26 -1.56
N TRP A 128 3.32 15.09 -0.44
CA TRP A 128 3.61 15.85 0.78
C TRP A 128 4.97 15.44 1.37
N PRO A 129 5.90 16.40 1.60
CA PRO A 129 7.20 16.08 2.18
C PRO A 129 7.04 15.59 3.63
N LEU A 130 7.82 14.57 3.99
CA LEU A 130 7.95 14.15 5.38
C LEU A 130 9.01 15.05 6.01
N ARG A 131 8.64 15.76 7.09
CA ARG A 131 9.48 16.78 7.72
C ARG A 131 9.85 16.39 9.13
N SER A 132 11.10 16.61 9.50
CA SER A 132 11.63 16.38 10.85
C SER A 132 10.88 17.11 11.98
N ASP A 133 10.22 18.23 11.69
CA ASP A 133 9.39 18.98 12.64
C ASP A 133 7.97 18.42 12.81
N SER A 134 7.61 17.41 12.01
CA SER A 134 6.31 16.74 12.04
C SER A 134 6.43 15.32 12.57
N THR A 135 5.44 14.86 13.34
CA THR A 135 5.51 13.55 14.01
C THR A 135 4.54 12.51 13.45
N TRP A 136 3.65 12.91 12.52
CA TRP A 136 2.60 12.03 11.97
C TRP A 136 3.16 10.77 11.30
N HIS A 137 4.38 10.84 10.74
CA HIS A 137 5.00 9.73 10.04
C HIS A 137 5.71 8.72 10.96
N GLY A 138 5.99 9.08 12.22
CA GLY A 138 6.64 8.18 13.20
C GLY A 138 8.14 7.92 13.00
N PHE A 139 8.74 8.34 11.88
CA PHE A 139 10.20 8.25 11.68
C PHE A 139 10.96 9.22 12.59
N LYS A 140 11.98 8.69 13.29
CA LYS A 140 12.90 9.47 14.12
C LYS A 140 14.00 10.08 13.24
N ASN A 141 14.28 11.36 13.45
CA ASN A 141 15.39 12.08 12.80
C ASN A 141 15.42 11.93 11.26
N ILE A 142 14.25 12.03 10.62
CA ILE A 142 14.16 11.95 9.15
C ILE A 142 14.84 13.14 8.49
N ASP A 143 15.56 12.90 7.40
CA ASP A 143 16.12 13.95 6.55
C ASP A 143 14.99 14.73 5.84
N ASN A 144 15.11 16.06 5.82
CA ASN A 144 14.19 16.92 5.07
C ASN A 144 14.50 16.86 3.56
N GLU A 145 13.51 17.22 2.73
CA GLU A 145 13.61 17.18 1.26
C GLU A 145 14.04 15.80 0.70
N HIS A 146 13.83 14.74 1.48
CA HIS A 146 14.26 13.38 1.15
C HIS A 146 13.09 12.49 0.73
N MET A 147 12.07 12.39 1.59
CA MET A 147 10.92 11.51 1.39
C MET A 147 9.63 12.29 1.19
N TYR A 148 8.76 11.77 0.33
CA TYR A 148 7.46 12.35 0.01
C TYR A 148 6.36 11.30 0.04
N LEU A 149 5.18 11.66 0.56
CA LEU A 149 4.00 10.80 0.58
C LEU A 149 3.23 10.92 -0.74
N ASP A 150 3.12 9.80 -1.46
CA ASP A 150 2.29 9.68 -2.65
C ASP A 150 0.78 9.73 -2.28
N PRO A 151 0.01 10.69 -2.83
CA PRO A 151 -1.42 10.84 -2.51
C PRO A 151 -2.26 9.59 -2.76
N ILE A 152 -1.95 8.81 -3.81
CA ILE A 152 -2.79 7.67 -4.23
C ILE A 152 -2.58 6.39 -3.40
N LYS A 153 -1.59 6.39 -2.50
CA LYS A 153 -1.28 5.29 -1.58
C LYS A 153 -1.90 5.60 -0.22
N VAL A 154 -3.18 5.29 -0.07
CA VAL A 154 -3.93 5.62 1.16
C VAL A 154 -3.71 4.54 2.20
N THR A 155 -2.99 4.88 3.27
CA THR A 155 -2.81 4.01 4.42
C THR A 155 -3.78 4.42 5.53
N LEU A 156 -4.73 3.55 5.85
CA LEU A 156 -5.60 3.71 7.00
C LEU A 156 -4.95 3.12 8.24
N LEU A 157 -5.19 3.74 9.39
CA LEU A 157 -4.76 3.30 10.70
C LEU A 157 -5.98 2.88 11.52
N THR A 158 -5.86 1.73 12.16
CA THR A 158 -6.83 1.25 13.15
C THR A 158 -6.37 1.61 14.56
N PRO A 159 -7.28 1.73 15.55
CA PRO A 159 -6.89 1.91 16.95
C PRO A 159 -5.95 0.80 17.44
N GLY A 160 -5.02 1.13 18.34
CA GLY A 160 -4.15 0.15 19.00
C GLY A 160 -2.72 0.62 19.26
N MET A 161 -2.29 1.72 18.63
CA MET A 161 -1.02 2.38 18.91
C MET A 161 -1.21 3.89 19.05
N GLU A 162 -0.47 4.48 19.98
CA GLU A 162 -0.40 5.92 20.19
C GLU A 162 0.60 6.59 19.24
N LYS A 163 0.59 7.93 19.19
CA LYS A 163 1.47 8.72 18.31
C LYS A 163 2.96 8.53 18.60
N ASP A 164 3.32 8.20 19.84
CA ASP A 164 4.70 7.96 20.28
C ASP A 164 5.18 6.52 20.00
N GLY A 165 4.32 5.67 19.41
CA GLY A 165 4.62 4.27 19.12
C GLY A 165 4.32 3.32 20.28
N THR A 166 3.80 3.81 21.40
CA THR A 166 3.37 2.97 22.52
C THR A 166 2.02 2.28 22.21
N MET A 167 1.74 1.20 22.93
CA MET A 167 0.50 0.44 22.76
C MET A 167 -0.64 1.10 23.53
N SER A 168 -1.78 1.29 22.85
CA SER A 168 -3.03 1.71 23.49
C SER A 168 -3.63 0.55 24.30
N ASN A 169 -4.53 0.86 25.24
CA ASN A 169 -5.33 -0.18 25.94
C ASN A 169 -6.45 -0.76 25.07
N PHE A 170 -6.98 0.05 24.16
CA PHE A 170 -8.00 -0.34 23.18
C PHE A 170 -7.35 -0.46 21.81
N GLY A 171 -7.58 -1.60 21.16
CA GLY A 171 -7.04 -1.85 19.83
C GLY A 171 -7.91 -2.75 19.00
N ILE A 172 -7.96 -2.47 17.71
CA ILE A 172 -8.60 -3.29 16.69
C ILE A 172 -7.51 -3.68 15.69
N PRO A 173 -6.96 -4.90 15.77
CA PRO A 173 -5.97 -5.36 14.82
C PRO A 173 -6.51 -5.29 13.39
N ALA A 174 -5.71 -4.74 12.47
CA ALA A 174 -6.13 -4.47 11.10
C ALA A 174 -6.51 -5.75 10.32
N SER A 175 -6.00 -6.92 10.73
CA SER A 175 -6.39 -8.23 10.19
C SER A 175 -7.91 -8.51 10.31
N ILE A 176 -8.56 -8.04 11.38
CA ILE A 176 -10.00 -8.21 11.58
C ILE A 176 -10.78 -7.37 10.58
N VAL A 177 -10.34 -6.12 10.38
CA VAL A 177 -10.93 -5.21 9.41
C VAL A 177 -10.74 -5.74 7.99
N ALA A 178 -9.55 -6.27 7.68
CA ALA A 178 -9.27 -6.88 6.38
C ALA A 178 -10.21 -8.07 6.11
N LYS A 179 -10.42 -8.97 7.08
CA LYS A 179 -11.39 -10.06 6.96
C LYS A 179 -12.81 -9.54 6.73
N TYR A 180 -13.22 -8.49 7.44
CA TYR A 180 -14.54 -7.88 7.21
C TYR A 180 -14.69 -7.30 5.81
N LEU A 181 -13.67 -6.60 5.31
CA LEU A 181 -13.69 -6.02 3.96
C LEU A 181 -13.74 -7.12 2.88
N ASP A 182 -13.07 -8.25 3.12
CA ASP A 182 -13.11 -9.41 2.22
C ASP A 182 -14.51 -10.04 2.11
N GLU A 183 -15.27 -10.11 3.22
CA GLU A 183 -16.70 -10.53 3.20
C GLU A 183 -17.56 -9.64 2.28
N HIS A 184 -17.13 -8.39 2.07
CA HIS A 184 -17.81 -7.41 1.22
C HIS A 184 -17.14 -7.26 -0.15
N GLY A 185 -16.23 -8.18 -0.52
CA GLY A 185 -15.56 -8.19 -1.81
C GLY A 185 -14.55 -7.07 -2.01
N ILE A 186 -14.02 -6.49 -0.92
CA ILE A 186 -13.03 -5.42 -0.94
C ILE A 186 -11.67 -5.98 -0.53
N VAL A 187 -10.77 -6.05 -1.50
CA VAL A 187 -9.39 -6.53 -1.28
C VAL A 187 -8.52 -5.42 -0.69
N VAL A 188 -7.81 -5.74 0.38
CA VAL A 188 -6.77 -4.88 0.97
C VAL A 188 -5.43 -5.25 0.34
N GLU A 189 -4.68 -4.27 -0.15
CA GLU A 189 -3.39 -4.51 -0.83
C GLU A 189 -2.32 -5.02 0.16
N LYS A 190 -2.24 -4.38 1.33
CA LYS A 190 -1.29 -4.73 2.38
C LYS A 190 -1.90 -4.46 3.75
N THR A 191 -1.77 -5.42 4.65
CA THR A 191 -2.20 -5.32 6.04
C THR A 191 -0.98 -5.50 6.96
N GLY A 192 -0.77 -4.58 7.89
CA GLY A 192 0.14 -4.76 9.02
C GLY A 192 -0.62 -4.93 10.34
N PRO A 193 0.02 -4.75 11.50
CA PRO A 193 -0.66 -4.90 12.79
C PRO A 193 -1.84 -3.94 12.96
N TYR A 194 -1.65 -2.65 12.61
CA TYR A 194 -2.65 -1.59 12.79
C TYR A 194 -2.83 -0.70 11.57
N ASN A 195 -2.49 -1.19 10.37
CA ASN A 195 -2.66 -0.43 9.13
C ASN A 195 -3.13 -1.26 7.94
N LEU A 196 -3.88 -0.60 7.05
CA LEU A 196 -4.43 -1.14 5.81
C LEU A 196 -4.01 -0.22 4.65
N LEU A 197 -3.52 -0.79 3.55
CA LEU A 197 -3.16 -0.04 2.35
C LEU A 197 -4.20 -0.22 1.25
N PHE A 198 -4.65 0.91 0.68
CA PHE A 198 -5.50 0.96 -0.50
C PHE A 198 -4.83 1.76 -1.61
N LEU A 199 -4.84 1.20 -2.83
CA LEU A 199 -4.27 1.82 -4.02
C LEU A 199 -5.39 2.50 -4.82
N PHE A 200 -5.41 3.83 -4.84
CA PHE A 200 -6.37 4.60 -5.63
C PHE A 200 -5.91 4.72 -7.09
N SER A 201 -5.80 3.58 -7.79
CA SER A 201 -5.39 3.53 -9.19
C SER A 201 -6.41 4.17 -10.13
N ILE A 202 -6.08 4.27 -11.43
CA ILE A 202 -7.01 4.77 -12.45
C ILE A 202 -8.30 3.93 -12.57
N GLY A 203 -8.27 2.66 -12.14
CA GLY A 203 -9.43 1.76 -12.11
C GLY A 203 -10.32 1.91 -10.86
N ILE A 204 -9.91 2.72 -9.88
CA ILE A 204 -10.74 3.09 -8.73
C ILE A 204 -11.51 4.36 -9.08
N ASP A 205 -12.81 4.21 -9.22
CA ASP A 205 -13.73 5.30 -9.48
C ASP A 205 -14.40 5.79 -8.18
N LYS A 206 -15.31 6.77 -8.31
CA LYS A 206 -16.08 7.30 -7.19
C LYS A 206 -16.95 6.24 -6.51
N THR A 207 -17.44 5.26 -7.27
CA THR A 207 -18.34 4.22 -6.77
C THR A 207 -17.60 3.31 -5.82
N LYS A 208 -16.43 2.79 -6.22
CA LYS A 208 -15.59 1.94 -5.37
C LYS A 208 -15.09 2.68 -4.13
N ALA A 209 -14.72 3.96 -4.27
CA ALA A 209 -14.32 4.78 -3.14
C ALA A 209 -15.45 4.95 -2.11
N LEU A 210 -16.69 5.20 -2.58
CA LEU A 210 -17.87 5.29 -1.71
C LEU A 210 -18.23 3.93 -1.09
N SER A 211 -18.13 2.84 -1.84
CA SER A 211 -18.35 1.48 -1.30
C SER A 211 -17.37 1.17 -0.18
N LEU A 212 -16.08 1.50 -0.34
CA LEU A 212 -15.08 1.35 0.72
C LEU A 212 -15.40 2.23 1.92
N LEU A 213 -15.72 3.51 1.71
CA LEU A 213 -16.07 4.43 2.79
C LEU A 213 -17.27 3.89 3.58
N ARG A 214 -18.29 3.40 2.88
CA ARG A 214 -19.47 2.81 3.49
C ARG A 214 -19.14 1.53 4.28
N ALA A 215 -18.36 0.62 3.69
CA ALA A 215 -17.93 -0.59 4.37
C ALA A 215 -17.16 -0.30 5.68
N LEU A 216 -16.32 0.74 5.71
CA LEU A 216 -15.63 1.17 6.94
C LEU A 216 -16.62 1.69 7.99
N THR A 217 -17.62 2.48 7.60
CA THR A 217 -18.67 2.93 8.55
C THR A 217 -19.54 1.79 9.05
N ASP A 218 -19.88 0.82 8.18
CA ASP A 218 -20.64 -0.37 8.57
C ASP A 218 -19.82 -1.31 9.47
N PHE A 219 -18.51 -1.42 9.25
CA PHE A 219 -17.60 -2.11 10.16
C PHE A 219 -17.67 -1.50 11.55
N LYS A 220 -17.50 -0.17 11.68
CA LYS A 220 -17.61 0.51 12.98
C LYS A 220 -18.96 0.25 13.63
N ARG A 221 -20.07 0.44 12.89
CA ARG A 221 -21.42 0.20 13.41
C ARG A 221 -21.61 -1.24 13.92
N ALA A 222 -21.16 -2.24 13.15
CA ALA A 222 -21.25 -3.64 13.52
C ALA A 222 -20.34 -4.00 14.69
N PHE A 223 -19.16 -3.39 14.77
CA PHE A 223 -18.22 -3.52 15.86
C PHE A 223 -18.79 -2.96 17.16
N ASP A 224 -19.38 -1.76 17.11
CA ASP A 224 -19.97 -1.08 18.27
C ASP A 224 -21.22 -1.83 18.78
N LEU A 225 -22.00 -2.45 17.89
CA LEU A 225 -23.11 -3.37 18.25
C LEU A 225 -22.65 -4.74 18.79
N ASN A 226 -21.34 -5.00 18.79
CA ASN A 226 -20.73 -6.23 19.27
C ASN A 226 -21.37 -7.50 18.70
N LEU A 227 -21.54 -7.56 17.38
CA LEU A 227 -22.14 -8.72 16.70
C LEU A 227 -21.33 -10.01 16.94
N ARG A 228 -22.00 -11.18 16.82
CA ARG A 228 -21.32 -12.49 16.85
C ARG A 228 -20.40 -12.62 15.65
N VAL A 229 -19.24 -13.26 15.83
CA VAL A 229 -18.30 -13.56 14.72
C VAL A 229 -19.02 -14.31 13.61
N LYS A 230 -19.85 -15.31 13.97
CA LYS A 230 -20.74 -16.04 13.07
C LYS A 230 -21.57 -15.17 12.11
N ASN A 231 -22.04 -14.02 12.57
CA ASN A 231 -22.92 -13.14 11.80
C ASN A 231 -22.13 -12.04 11.05
N MET A 232 -21.02 -11.58 11.62
CA MET A 232 -20.23 -10.46 11.05
C MET A 232 -19.11 -10.93 10.13
N LEU A 233 -18.51 -12.09 10.40
CA LEU A 233 -17.40 -12.71 9.67
C LEU A 233 -17.74 -14.19 9.41
N PRO A 234 -18.76 -14.48 8.58
CA PRO A 234 -19.23 -15.85 8.36
C PRO A 234 -18.18 -16.75 7.71
N SER A 235 -17.24 -16.24 6.90
CA SER A 235 -16.12 -17.03 6.38
C SER A 235 -15.16 -17.46 7.49
N LEU A 236 -14.77 -16.55 8.39
CA LEU A 236 -13.92 -16.87 9.54
C LEU A 236 -14.58 -17.88 10.46
N TYR A 237 -15.88 -17.74 10.70
CA TYR A 237 -16.63 -18.72 11.49
C TYR A 237 -16.62 -20.11 10.85
N ARG A 238 -16.64 -20.22 9.51
CA ARG A 238 -16.58 -21.52 8.82
C ARG A 238 -15.22 -22.21 8.91
N GLU A 239 -14.14 -21.47 9.19
CA GLU A 239 -12.81 -22.07 9.40
C GLU A 239 -12.79 -22.94 10.66
N ASP A 240 -13.42 -22.47 11.75
CA ASP A 240 -13.56 -23.23 12.99
C ASP A 240 -14.86 -22.86 13.72
N PRO A 241 -15.99 -23.52 13.39
CA PRO A 241 -17.29 -23.21 13.98
C PRO A 241 -17.35 -23.40 15.48
N GLU A 242 -16.64 -24.39 16.03
CA GLU A 242 -16.64 -24.69 17.47
C GLU A 242 -15.94 -23.57 18.25
N PHE A 243 -14.76 -23.13 17.77
CA PHE A 243 -13.99 -22.06 18.38
C PHE A 243 -14.74 -20.71 18.35
N TYR A 244 -15.41 -20.40 17.23
CA TYR A 244 -16.07 -19.10 17.04
C TYR A 244 -17.57 -19.07 17.39
N GLU A 245 -18.18 -20.17 17.84
CA GLU A 245 -19.64 -20.26 18.03
C GLU A 245 -20.18 -19.11 18.87
N ASN A 246 -19.66 -18.91 20.07
CA ASN A 246 -20.19 -17.92 21.00
C ASN A 246 -19.41 -16.59 21.01
N MET A 247 -18.30 -16.52 20.28
CA MET A 247 -17.42 -15.36 20.29
C MET A 247 -18.09 -14.15 19.60
N ARG A 248 -17.90 -12.96 20.19
CA ARG A 248 -18.32 -11.69 19.60
C ARG A 248 -17.13 -10.89 19.09
N ILE A 249 -17.40 -9.94 18.19
CA ILE A 249 -16.34 -9.23 17.47
C ILE A 249 -15.43 -8.40 18.38
N GLN A 250 -15.96 -7.78 19.44
CA GLN A 250 -15.14 -6.99 20.37
C GLN A 250 -14.22 -7.91 21.20
N GLU A 251 -14.70 -9.08 21.61
CA GLU A 251 -13.89 -10.08 22.33
C GLU A 251 -12.74 -10.58 21.46
N LEU A 252 -13.02 -10.89 20.19
CA LEU A 252 -11.98 -11.28 19.22
C LEU A 252 -10.90 -10.19 19.08
N ALA A 253 -11.32 -8.93 18.91
CA ALA A 253 -10.40 -7.80 18.80
C ALA A 253 -9.56 -7.59 20.06
N GLN A 254 -10.18 -7.65 21.23
CA GLN A 254 -9.50 -7.52 22.53
C GLN A 254 -8.48 -8.64 22.74
N ASN A 255 -8.82 -9.89 22.43
CA ASN A 255 -7.92 -11.02 22.64
C ASN A 255 -6.70 -10.96 21.72
N ILE A 256 -6.88 -10.67 20.43
CA ILE A 256 -5.76 -10.54 19.50
C ILE A 256 -4.89 -9.32 19.86
N HIS A 257 -5.50 -8.18 20.21
CA HIS A 257 -4.75 -7.01 20.65
C HIS A 257 -3.94 -7.29 21.92
N LYS A 258 -4.51 -7.99 22.91
CA LYS A 258 -3.79 -8.41 24.12
C LYS A 258 -2.61 -9.30 23.80
N LEU A 259 -2.72 -10.21 22.82
CA LEU A 259 -1.58 -11.01 22.37
C LEU A 259 -0.49 -10.15 21.74
N ILE A 260 -0.85 -9.18 20.89
CA ILE A 260 0.12 -8.25 20.28
C ILE A 260 0.86 -7.45 21.37
N VAL A 261 0.13 -6.96 22.39
CA VAL A 261 0.71 -6.24 23.54
C VAL A 261 1.59 -7.17 24.38
N HIS A 262 1.08 -8.35 24.74
CA HIS A 262 1.79 -9.33 25.57
C HIS A 262 3.11 -9.78 24.96
N HIS A 263 3.11 -10.04 23.65
CA HIS A 263 4.31 -10.44 22.91
C HIS A 263 5.20 -9.27 22.50
N ASN A 264 4.82 -8.03 22.82
CA ASN A 264 5.57 -6.82 22.45
C ASN A 264 5.95 -6.80 20.95
N LEU A 265 4.99 -7.15 20.09
CA LEU A 265 5.23 -7.40 18.67
C LEU A 265 5.84 -6.19 17.94
N PRO A 266 5.36 -4.93 18.12
CA PRO A 266 5.92 -3.79 17.40
C PRO A 266 7.40 -3.54 17.70
N ASP A 267 7.81 -3.66 18.97
CA ASP A 267 9.20 -3.46 19.40
C ASP A 267 10.12 -4.59 18.91
N LEU A 268 9.69 -5.85 19.03
CA LEU A 268 10.45 -6.99 18.49
C LEU A 268 10.62 -6.88 16.98
N MET A 269 9.57 -6.46 16.27
CA MET A 269 9.63 -6.23 14.83
C MET A 269 10.60 -5.10 14.50
N TYR A 270 10.57 -3.98 15.23
CA TYR A 270 11.53 -2.89 15.01
C TYR A 270 12.98 -3.36 15.21
N ARG A 271 13.27 -4.00 16.35
CA ARG A 271 14.62 -4.49 16.68
C ARG A 271 15.12 -5.60 15.75
N ALA A 272 14.22 -6.42 15.20
CA ALA A 272 14.62 -7.47 14.26
C ALA A 272 15.16 -6.90 12.94
N PHE A 273 14.67 -5.73 12.50
CA PHE A 273 15.06 -5.11 11.24
C PHE A 273 16.08 -3.98 11.40
N GLU A 274 16.42 -3.57 12.62
CA GLU A 274 17.48 -2.56 12.87
C GLU A 274 18.90 -3.14 12.77
N VAL A 275 19.04 -4.47 12.84
CA VAL A 275 20.31 -5.19 12.71
C VAL A 275 20.33 -6.06 11.47
N LEU A 276 21.48 -6.17 10.81
CA LEU A 276 21.67 -7.09 9.70
C LEU A 276 22.25 -8.42 10.18
N PRO A 277 21.72 -9.57 9.73
CA PRO A 277 22.38 -10.85 9.90
C PRO A 277 23.80 -10.84 9.30
N THR A 278 24.72 -11.60 9.88
CA THR A 278 26.07 -11.73 9.33
C THR A 278 26.03 -12.53 8.03
N MET A 279 26.51 -11.93 6.94
CA MET A 279 26.60 -12.59 5.63
C MET A 279 27.82 -13.53 5.60
N VAL A 280 27.66 -14.77 6.06
CA VAL A 280 28.72 -15.80 6.06
C VAL A 280 29.14 -16.19 4.63
N MET A 281 28.18 -16.23 3.71
CA MET A 281 28.40 -16.49 2.29
C MET A 281 27.40 -15.70 1.45
N THR A 282 27.70 -15.51 0.17
CA THR A 282 26.77 -14.82 -0.74
C THR A 282 25.52 -15.67 -1.00
N PRO A 283 24.37 -15.06 -1.35
CA PRO A 283 23.19 -15.82 -1.74
C PRO A 283 23.46 -16.81 -2.89
N TYR A 284 24.34 -16.45 -3.82
CA TYR A 284 24.78 -17.36 -4.89
C TYR A 284 25.48 -18.60 -4.31
N ALA A 285 26.44 -18.44 -3.40
CA ALA A 285 27.15 -19.56 -2.80
C ALA A 285 26.22 -20.44 -1.93
N ALA A 286 25.29 -19.82 -1.21
CA ALA A 286 24.26 -20.55 -0.46
C ALA A 286 23.38 -21.40 -1.39
N PHE A 287 22.93 -20.82 -2.52
CA PHE A 287 22.15 -21.56 -3.51
C PHE A 287 22.96 -22.68 -4.17
N GLN A 288 24.25 -22.47 -4.47
CA GLN A 288 25.12 -23.55 -4.96
C GLN A 288 25.25 -24.71 -3.97
N LYS A 289 25.21 -24.45 -2.66
CA LYS A 289 25.19 -25.50 -1.63
C LYS A 289 23.85 -26.25 -1.57
N GLU A 290 22.74 -25.58 -1.86
CA GLU A 290 21.40 -26.22 -1.93
C GLU A 290 21.27 -27.15 -3.16
N LEU A 291 21.97 -26.83 -4.25
CA LEU A 291 21.98 -27.66 -5.46
C LEU A 291 22.79 -28.97 -5.33
N HIS A 292 23.65 -29.09 -4.30
CA HIS A 292 24.56 -30.22 -4.08
C HIS A 292 24.12 -31.09 -2.90
#